data_AF-A0A2T3XVC2-F1
#
_entry.id   AF-A0A2T3XVC2-F1
#
_cell.length_a   1.000
_cell.length_b   1.000
_cell.length_c   1.000
_cell.angle_alpha   90.00
_cell.angle_beta   90.00
_cell.angle_gamma   90.00
#
_symmetry.space_group_name_H-M   'P 1'
#
loop_
_entity.id
_entity.type
_entity.pdbx_description
1 polymer ?
#
loop_
_entity_poly.entity_id
_entity_poly.type
_entity_poly.pdbx_seq_one_letter_code
_entity_poly.pdbx_strand_id
1 'polypeptide(L)'
;MKIRVLSDLHLECDEPEAIAHAEADLVVLAGDIHNHAEGIRWAAEMFDPRTPIVYVPGNHEYYDGEFGALEVAMRDAAAATDNVHYLNSASLVDPEGRWRVLGTTLWTDFELFGADDEAREAAMAAAEKVMVDFRGPIQLAWSADRAETSGTPSRKFMPSDTLALHRQARAWLAAEIAKPFGGKTIVVTHHAPHRDSLAPRFANDLVSAGFISHLPTLVHTPVALWIHGHTHTPFDYFAEGTRVVCNPRGYIDRRRMRIENPAFAWDRVVEI
;
A
#
# COMPACT_ATOMS: atom_id res chain seq x y z
N MET A 1 -18.42 1.14 -12.89
CA MET A 1 -17.27 0.21 -12.97
C MET A 1 -17.18 -0.55 -11.66
N LYS A 2 -17.10 -1.88 -11.69
CA LYS A 2 -16.93 -2.74 -10.51
C LYS A 2 -15.45 -2.96 -10.22
N ILE A 3 -15.01 -2.66 -9.01
CA ILE A 3 -13.61 -2.81 -8.58
C ILE A 3 -13.56 -3.75 -7.39
N ARG A 4 -12.82 -4.87 -7.51
CA ARG A 4 -12.56 -5.78 -6.39
C ARG A 4 -11.39 -5.24 -5.57
N VAL A 5 -11.59 -5.04 -4.28
CA VAL A 5 -10.63 -4.38 -3.38
C VAL A 5 -10.10 -5.37 -2.36
N LEU A 6 -8.78 -5.59 -2.34
CA LEU A 6 -8.10 -6.47 -1.40
C LEU A 6 -6.80 -5.81 -0.92
N SER A 7 -6.47 -5.98 0.35
CA SER A 7 -5.20 -5.54 0.93
C SER A 7 -4.83 -6.42 2.12
N ASP A 8 -3.57 -6.35 2.55
CA ASP A 8 -3.10 -6.97 3.81
C ASP A 8 -3.46 -8.46 3.87
N LEU A 9 -3.29 -9.17 2.75
CA LEU A 9 -3.66 -10.58 2.63
C LEU A 9 -2.71 -11.48 3.43
N HIS A 10 -1.45 -11.06 3.58
CA HIS A 10 -0.39 -11.79 4.28
C HIS A 10 -0.35 -13.28 3.90
N LEU A 11 -0.31 -13.55 2.59
CA LEU A 11 -0.36 -14.90 2.05
C LEU A 11 0.86 -15.73 2.49
N GLU A 12 1.99 -15.09 2.79
CA GLU A 12 3.18 -15.73 3.40
C GLU A 12 2.86 -16.39 4.75
N CYS A 13 1.82 -15.91 5.44
CA CYS A 13 1.36 -16.45 6.70
C CYS A 13 0.23 -17.47 6.54
N ASP A 14 -0.68 -17.27 5.59
CA ASP A 14 -1.86 -18.12 5.39
C ASP A 14 -2.46 -17.96 3.99
N GLU A 15 -1.92 -18.69 3.02
CA GLU A 15 -2.45 -18.73 1.66
C GLU A 15 -3.63 -19.73 1.55
N PRO A 16 -4.81 -19.30 1.05
CA PRO A 16 -5.95 -20.19 0.87
C PRO A 16 -5.85 -20.99 -0.43
N GLU A 17 -6.38 -22.23 -0.44
CA GLU A 17 -6.47 -23.05 -1.66
C GLU A 17 -7.41 -22.44 -2.74
N ALA A 18 -8.43 -21.70 -2.31
CA ALA A 18 -9.36 -21.01 -3.19
C ALA A 18 -9.92 -19.75 -2.53
N ILE A 19 -10.22 -18.73 -3.34
CA ILE A 19 -10.88 -17.50 -2.91
C ILE A 19 -12.28 -17.41 -3.49
N ALA A 20 -13.18 -16.71 -2.80
CA ALA A 20 -14.53 -16.47 -3.32
C ALA A 20 -14.47 -15.76 -4.68
N HIS A 21 -15.31 -16.17 -5.63
CA HIS A 21 -15.42 -15.48 -6.91
C HIS A 21 -16.19 -14.16 -6.76
N ALA A 22 -15.78 -13.14 -7.49
CA ALA A 22 -16.50 -11.88 -7.62
C ALA A 22 -16.31 -11.31 -9.02
N GLU A 23 -17.40 -10.86 -9.64
CA GLU A 23 -17.34 -10.13 -10.91
C GLU A 23 -16.73 -8.73 -10.68
N ALA A 24 -15.67 -8.41 -11.40
CA ALA A 24 -15.04 -7.09 -11.36
C ALA A 24 -14.46 -6.72 -12.73
N ASP A 25 -14.50 -5.42 -13.05
CA ASP A 25 -13.84 -4.85 -14.22
C ASP A 25 -12.35 -4.58 -13.96
N LEU A 26 -11.95 -4.51 -12.67
CA LEU A 26 -10.59 -4.26 -12.20
C LEU A 26 -10.42 -4.92 -10.82
N VAL A 27 -9.28 -5.55 -10.60
CA VAL A 27 -8.84 -5.98 -9.26
C VAL A 27 -7.79 -5.01 -8.74
N VAL A 28 -7.88 -4.61 -7.48
CA VAL A 28 -6.90 -3.77 -6.80
C VAL A 28 -6.37 -4.50 -5.59
N LEU A 29 -5.05 -4.69 -5.57
CA LEU A 29 -4.26 -5.27 -4.51
C LEU A 29 -3.43 -4.15 -3.85
N ALA A 30 -3.88 -3.65 -2.70
CA ALA A 30 -3.36 -2.44 -2.05
C ALA A 30 -2.34 -2.74 -0.93
N GLY A 31 -1.32 -3.50 -1.29
CA GLY A 31 -0.14 -3.80 -0.46
C GLY A 31 -0.34 -4.89 0.58
N ASP A 32 0.78 -5.39 1.09
CA ASP A 32 0.89 -6.49 2.05
C ASP A 32 0.14 -7.75 1.56
N ILE A 33 0.30 -8.07 0.28
CA ILE A 33 -0.33 -9.24 -0.33
C ILE A 33 0.49 -10.48 0.01
N HIS A 34 1.78 -10.41 -0.28
CA HIS A 34 2.78 -11.40 0.08
C HIS A 34 4.15 -10.71 0.08
N ASN A 35 5.12 -11.24 0.80
CA ASN A 35 6.51 -10.80 0.69
C ASN A 35 7.03 -10.89 -0.75
N HIS A 36 7.91 -9.94 -1.11
CA HIS A 36 8.64 -9.87 -2.38
C HIS A 36 7.71 -9.84 -3.60
N ALA A 37 8.08 -10.55 -4.67
CA ALA A 37 7.32 -10.64 -5.91
C ALA A 37 6.28 -11.78 -5.92
N GLU A 38 6.14 -12.55 -4.84
CA GLU A 38 5.23 -13.70 -4.82
C GLU A 38 3.77 -13.28 -4.93
N GLY A 39 3.38 -12.13 -4.36
CA GLY A 39 2.01 -11.62 -4.45
C GLY A 39 1.60 -11.30 -5.89
N ILE A 40 2.56 -10.86 -6.72
CA ILE A 40 2.36 -10.59 -8.14
C ILE A 40 2.13 -11.91 -8.90
N ARG A 41 2.93 -12.94 -8.62
CA ARG A 41 2.79 -14.26 -9.25
C ARG A 41 1.46 -14.91 -8.86
N TRP A 42 1.15 -14.89 -7.56
CA TRP A 42 -0.12 -15.36 -7.03
C TRP A 42 -1.30 -14.65 -7.72
N ALA A 43 -1.25 -13.33 -7.88
CA ALA A 43 -2.31 -12.58 -8.52
C ALA A 43 -2.51 -12.99 -10.00
N ALA A 44 -1.43 -13.20 -10.74
CA ALA A 44 -1.49 -13.64 -12.12
C ALA A 44 -2.11 -15.04 -12.27
N GLU A 45 -1.90 -15.92 -11.29
CA GLU A 45 -2.47 -17.28 -11.28
C GLU A 45 -3.92 -17.33 -10.78
N MET A 46 -4.26 -16.49 -9.79
CA MET A 46 -5.52 -16.58 -9.05
C MET A 46 -6.71 -15.92 -9.75
N PHE A 47 -6.47 -14.85 -10.52
CA PHE A 47 -7.53 -14.05 -11.14
C PHE A 47 -7.67 -14.34 -12.65
N ASP A 48 -8.83 -14.01 -13.24
CA ASP A 48 -9.06 -14.17 -14.68
C ASP A 48 -8.02 -13.36 -15.47
N PRO A 49 -7.27 -13.98 -16.40
CA PRO A 49 -6.24 -13.31 -17.21
C PRO A 49 -6.73 -12.10 -18.01
N ARG A 50 -8.05 -11.96 -18.22
CA ARG A 50 -8.66 -10.82 -18.93
C ARG A 50 -8.99 -9.64 -18.02
N THR A 51 -8.98 -9.85 -16.70
CA THR A 51 -9.25 -8.77 -15.74
C THR A 51 -7.94 -8.08 -15.41
N PRO A 52 -7.80 -6.75 -15.64
CA PRO A 52 -6.61 -6.04 -15.22
C PRO A 52 -6.51 -6.03 -13.69
N ILE A 53 -5.29 -6.17 -13.19
CA ILE A 53 -4.96 -6.21 -11.76
C ILE A 53 -3.97 -5.09 -11.49
N VAL A 54 -4.34 -4.15 -10.61
CA VAL A 54 -3.39 -3.17 -10.07
C VAL A 54 -2.78 -3.73 -8.81
N TYR A 55 -1.45 -3.77 -8.77
CA TYR A 55 -0.66 -4.18 -7.61
C TYR A 55 0.11 -2.98 -7.09
N VAL A 56 -0.19 -2.53 -5.88
CA VAL A 56 0.64 -1.56 -5.14
C VAL A 56 1.33 -2.33 -4.02
N PRO A 57 2.66 -2.23 -3.85
CA PRO A 57 3.35 -2.88 -2.74
C PRO A 57 3.07 -2.16 -1.42
N GLY A 58 2.98 -2.93 -0.35
CA GLY A 58 3.02 -2.47 1.03
C GLY A 58 4.44 -2.53 1.59
N ASN A 59 4.56 -2.57 2.92
CA ASN A 59 5.86 -2.68 3.58
C ASN A 59 6.36 -4.13 3.60
N HIS A 60 5.46 -5.13 3.63
CA HIS A 60 5.82 -6.55 3.65
C HIS A 60 6.48 -7.04 2.37
N GLU A 61 6.14 -6.45 1.23
CA GLU A 61 6.83 -6.73 -0.03
C GLU A 61 8.35 -6.46 0.05
N TYR A 62 8.79 -5.58 0.97
CA TYR A 62 10.20 -5.23 1.18
C TYR A 62 10.88 -5.99 2.35
N TYR A 63 10.17 -6.90 3.03
CA TYR A 63 10.73 -7.64 4.18
C TYR A 63 11.81 -8.63 3.76
N ASP A 64 12.73 -8.93 4.67
CA ASP A 64 13.85 -9.87 4.52
C ASP A 64 14.71 -9.68 3.25
N GLY A 65 14.90 -8.43 2.82
CA GLY A 65 15.69 -8.14 1.63
C GLY A 65 16.13 -6.69 1.50
N GLU A 66 16.84 -6.42 0.41
CA GLU A 66 17.27 -5.07 0.06
C GLU A 66 16.19 -4.37 -0.76
N PHE A 67 15.83 -3.16 -0.33
CA PHE A 67 14.71 -2.40 -0.86
C PHE A 67 14.77 -2.22 -2.38
N GLY A 68 15.92 -1.77 -2.90
CA GLY A 68 16.11 -1.53 -4.34
C GLY A 68 16.04 -2.81 -5.17
N ALA A 69 16.64 -3.89 -4.70
CA ALA A 69 16.60 -5.20 -5.34
C ALA A 69 15.19 -5.78 -5.38
N LEU A 70 14.42 -5.64 -4.29
CA LEU A 70 13.03 -6.09 -4.24
C LEU A 70 12.12 -5.24 -5.13
N GLU A 71 12.34 -3.92 -5.18
CA GLU A 71 11.65 -3.02 -6.12
C GLU A 71 11.86 -3.46 -7.58
N VAL A 72 13.10 -3.82 -7.96
CA VAL A 72 13.41 -4.36 -9.29
C VAL A 72 12.74 -5.71 -9.51
N ALA A 73 12.84 -6.63 -8.55
CA ALA A 73 12.27 -7.97 -8.67
C ALA A 73 10.74 -7.95 -8.85
N MET A 74 10.04 -7.05 -8.15
CA MET A 74 8.59 -6.87 -8.33
C MET A 74 8.24 -6.31 -9.72
N ARG A 75 9.00 -5.32 -10.20
CA ARG A 75 8.80 -4.77 -11.55
C ARG A 75 9.01 -5.83 -12.63
N ASP A 76 10.08 -6.62 -12.51
CA ASP A 76 10.39 -7.69 -13.44
C ASP A 76 9.31 -8.79 -13.42
N ALA A 77 8.83 -9.16 -12.24
CA ALA A 77 7.75 -10.14 -12.10
C ALA A 77 6.46 -9.66 -12.75
N ALA A 78 6.06 -8.39 -12.54
CA ALA A 78 4.86 -7.84 -13.17
C ALA A 78 5.00 -7.75 -14.69
N ALA A 79 6.19 -7.35 -15.18
CA ALA A 79 6.49 -7.28 -16.61
C ALA A 79 6.45 -8.65 -17.32
N ALA A 80 6.58 -9.75 -16.57
CA ALA A 80 6.43 -11.11 -17.07
C ALA A 80 4.97 -11.59 -17.13
N THR A 81 4.00 -10.73 -16.78
CA THR A 81 2.56 -11.03 -16.81
C THR A 81 1.83 -10.08 -17.75
N ASP A 82 0.71 -10.52 -18.32
CA ASP A 82 -0.09 -9.67 -19.22
C ASP A 82 -1.10 -8.78 -18.48
N ASN A 83 -1.52 -9.17 -17.28
CA ASN A 83 -2.66 -8.58 -16.57
C ASN A 83 -2.32 -7.99 -15.20
N VAL A 84 -1.11 -8.19 -14.65
CA VAL A 84 -0.71 -7.57 -13.37
C VAL A 84 0.14 -6.33 -13.63
N HIS A 85 -0.37 -5.18 -13.19
CA HIS A 85 0.24 -3.88 -13.32
C HIS A 85 0.78 -3.41 -11.98
N TYR A 86 2.08 -3.55 -11.78
CA TYR A 86 2.77 -3.05 -10.60
C TYR A 86 2.89 -1.52 -10.63
N LEU A 87 2.32 -0.84 -9.63
CA LEU A 87 2.32 0.61 -9.52
C LEU A 87 3.01 1.07 -8.22
N ASN A 88 4.19 1.68 -8.38
CA ASN A 88 4.81 2.47 -7.33
C ASN A 88 5.36 3.78 -7.90
N SER A 89 4.67 4.89 -7.60
CA SER A 89 4.76 6.16 -8.33
C SER A 89 4.56 5.98 -9.83
N ALA A 90 3.54 5.19 -10.19
CA ALA A 90 3.18 4.89 -11.57
C ALA A 90 1.67 4.87 -11.76
N SER A 91 1.23 4.94 -13.02
CA SER A 91 -0.19 4.96 -13.38
C SER A 91 -0.56 3.91 -14.41
N LEU A 92 -1.82 3.48 -14.35
CA LEU A 92 -2.48 2.66 -15.36
C LEU A 92 -3.68 3.43 -15.91
N VAL A 93 -3.85 3.46 -17.22
CA VAL A 93 -4.98 4.12 -17.87
C VAL A 93 -5.74 3.08 -18.69
N ASP A 94 -7.05 3.06 -18.52
CA ASP A 94 -7.98 2.27 -19.34
C ASP A 94 -7.77 2.59 -20.83
N PRO A 95 -7.75 1.61 -21.74
CA PRO A 95 -7.59 1.86 -23.18
C PRO A 95 -8.65 2.81 -23.77
N GLU A 96 -9.86 2.84 -23.22
CA GLU A 96 -10.93 3.75 -23.63
C GLU A 96 -10.91 5.10 -22.87
N GLY A 97 -9.95 5.30 -21.97
CA GLY A 97 -9.79 6.52 -21.19
C GLY A 97 -10.88 6.74 -20.13
N ARG A 98 -11.66 5.72 -19.77
CA ARG A 98 -12.78 5.85 -18.82
C ARG A 98 -12.31 6.01 -17.38
N TRP A 99 -11.16 5.44 -17.04
CA TRP A 99 -10.55 5.55 -15.72
C TRP A 99 -9.02 5.55 -15.80
N ARG A 100 -8.39 6.10 -14.78
CA ARG A 100 -6.96 5.96 -14.50
C ARG A 100 -6.77 5.56 -13.05
N VAL A 101 -5.74 4.76 -12.78
CA VAL A 101 -5.30 4.41 -11.44
C VAL A 101 -3.92 5.02 -11.22
N LEU A 102 -3.75 5.74 -10.12
CA LEU A 102 -2.47 6.26 -9.65
C LEU A 102 -2.05 5.46 -8.42
N GLY A 103 -0.91 4.76 -8.48
CA GLY A 103 -0.50 3.83 -7.42
C GLY A 103 0.86 4.16 -6.81
N THR A 104 0.95 4.13 -5.48
CA THR A 104 2.21 4.20 -4.73
C THR A 104 2.05 3.68 -3.31
N THR A 105 3.08 3.07 -2.72
CA THR A 105 3.06 2.63 -1.30
C THR A 105 2.70 3.76 -0.33
N LEU A 106 2.94 5.01 -0.73
CA LEU A 106 2.76 6.27 0.00
C LEU A 106 3.72 6.46 1.17
N TRP A 107 3.98 5.46 1.99
CA TRP A 107 4.74 5.62 3.26
C TRP A 107 4.11 6.73 4.13
N THR A 108 4.75 7.14 5.22
CA THR A 108 4.17 8.15 6.13
C THR A 108 5.06 9.35 6.39
N ASP A 109 4.42 10.47 6.72
CA ASP A 109 5.04 11.72 7.18
C ASP A 109 5.20 11.79 8.71
N PHE A 110 4.54 10.89 9.46
CA PHE A 110 4.43 10.91 10.92
C PHE A 110 3.73 12.15 11.49
N GLU A 111 2.93 12.87 10.67
CA GLU A 111 2.33 14.16 11.05
C GLU A 111 0.86 14.02 11.55
N LEU A 112 0.35 12.79 11.71
CA LEU A 112 -1.04 12.50 12.08
C LEU A 112 -1.52 13.23 13.36
N PHE A 113 -0.63 13.37 14.35
CA PHE A 113 -0.93 13.98 15.65
C PHE A 113 -0.32 15.39 15.83
N GLY A 114 0.33 15.93 14.79
CA GLY A 114 1.02 17.22 14.83
C GLY A 114 2.12 17.29 13.78
N ALA A 115 2.23 18.44 13.11
CA ALA A 115 3.20 18.66 12.03
C ALA A 115 4.42 19.49 12.47
N ASP A 116 4.48 19.90 13.75
CA ASP A 116 5.70 20.49 14.30
C ASP A 116 6.78 19.42 14.53
N ASP A 117 8.04 19.88 14.62
CA ASP A 117 9.19 18.97 14.70
C ASP A 117 9.15 18.11 15.98
N GLU A 118 8.67 18.65 17.10
CA GLU A 118 8.59 17.90 18.37
C GLU A 118 7.60 16.73 18.28
N ALA A 119 6.39 16.99 17.76
CA ALA A 119 5.37 15.98 17.57
C ALA A 119 5.81 14.89 16.58
N ARG A 120 6.43 15.29 15.47
CA ARG A 120 6.92 14.36 14.45
C ARG A 120 8.04 13.46 14.98
N GLU A 121 9.02 14.02 15.69
CA GLU A 121 10.10 13.22 16.30
C GLU A 121 9.57 12.25 17.36
N ALA A 122 8.57 12.66 18.17
CA ALA A 122 7.93 11.78 19.13
C ALA A 122 7.21 10.61 18.45
N ALA A 123 6.50 10.87 17.35
CA ALA A 123 5.82 9.84 16.56
C ALA A 123 6.81 8.89 15.87
N MET A 124 7.88 9.41 15.26
CA MET A 124 8.95 8.61 14.65
C MET A 124 9.63 7.70 15.69
N ALA A 125 9.94 8.22 16.88
CA ALA A 125 10.53 7.44 17.96
C ALA A 125 9.59 6.37 18.52
N ALA A 126 8.28 6.63 18.56
CA ALA A 126 7.27 5.64 18.95
C ALA A 126 7.17 4.52 17.90
N ALA A 127 7.12 4.89 16.62
CA ALA A 127 7.07 3.96 15.49
C ALA A 127 8.31 3.07 15.43
N GLU A 128 9.53 3.63 15.55
CA GLU A 128 10.78 2.86 15.54
C GLU A 128 10.81 1.77 16.62
N LYS A 129 10.25 2.07 17.79
CA LYS A 129 10.22 1.13 18.91
C LYS A 129 9.27 -0.04 18.67
N VAL A 130 8.24 0.10 17.84
CA VAL A 130 7.13 -0.87 17.74
C VAL A 130 7.12 -1.58 16.39
N MET A 131 7.24 -0.83 15.29
CA MET A 131 7.09 -1.36 13.93
C MET A 131 8.28 -2.24 13.54
N VAL A 132 7.96 -3.39 12.95
CA VAL A 132 8.96 -4.39 12.52
C VAL A 132 9.81 -3.88 11.36
N ASP A 133 9.25 -3.00 10.52
CA ASP A 133 9.92 -2.32 9.40
C ASP A 133 11.31 -1.78 9.79
N PHE A 134 11.44 -1.21 10.98
CA PHE A 134 12.65 -0.54 11.47
C PHE A 134 13.58 -1.45 12.29
N ARG A 135 13.27 -2.75 12.34
CA ARG A 135 13.99 -3.78 13.12
C ARG A 135 14.90 -4.68 12.27
N GLY A 136 15.06 -4.36 10.98
CA GLY A 136 16.02 -5.03 10.10
C GLY A 136 15.49 -5.96 9.01
N PRO A 137 14.20 -6.32 8.90
CA PRO A 137 13.72 -7.03 7.70
C PRO A 137 13.92 -6.22 6.42
N ILE A 138 13.75 -4.89 6.48
CA ILE A 138 14.01 -4.01 5.33
C ILE A 138 15.44 -3.46 5.42
N GLN A 139 16.26 -3.74 4.41
CA GLN A 139 17.63 -3.23 4.28
C GLN A 139 17.75 -2.24 3.13
N LEU A 140 18.59 -1.21 3.31
CA LEU A 140 18.95 -0.25 2.27
C LEU A 140 20.42 -0.45 1.86
N ALA A 141 20.63 -0.50 0.54
CA ALA A 141 21.93 -0.70 -0.12
C ALA A 141 22.60 -2.05 0.20
N TRP A 142 22.81 -2.87 -0.84
CA TRP A 142 23.58 -4.10 -0.78
C TRP A 142 24.79 -3.98 -1.70
N SER A 143 26.00 -3.85 -1.15
CA SER A 143 27.22 -3.96 -1.95
C SER A 143 27.40 -5.43 -2.34
N ALA A 144 27.00 -5.80 -3.56
CA ALA A 144 27.29 -7.14 -4.10
C ALA A 144 28.81 -7.34 -4.29
N ASP A 145 29.56 -6.26 -4.53
CA ASP A 145 31.00 -6.28 -4.68
C ASP A 145 31.70 -5.84 -3.40
N ARG A 146 32.24 -6.80 -2.64
CA ARG A 146 33.14 -6.57 -1.50
C ARG A 146 34.52 -5.99 -1.89
N ALA A 147 34.73 -5.65 -3.16
CA ALA A 147 36.04 -5.36 -3.72
C ALA A 147 36.32 -3.88 -4.01
N GLU A 148 35.36 -2.95 -3.88
CA GLU A 148 35.65 -1.53 -4.12
C GLU A 148 35.23 -0.62 -2.96
N THR A 149 36.21 0.18 -2.54
CA THR A 149 36.31 0.99 -1.33
C THR A 149 35.46 2.27 -1.35
N SER A 150 34.20 2.19 -1.76
CA SER A 150 33.27 3.34 -1.82
C SER A 150 31.78 3.00 -1.72
N GLY A 151 31.40 1.78 -1.33
CA GLY A 151 30.00 1.38 -1.19
C GLY A 151 29.34 1.92 0.09
N THR A 152 28.11 2.44 -0.02
CA THR A 152 27.27 2.72 1.14
C THR A 152 27.04 1.43 1.93
N PRO A 153 27.39 1.38 3.23
CA PRO A 153 27.20 0.17 4.01
C PRO A 153 25.72 -0.18 4.10
N SER A 154 25.41 -1.46 4.01
CA SER A 154 24.07 -1.97 4.28
C SER A 154 23.61 -1.48 5.64
N ARG A 155 22.43 -0.87 5.66
CA ARG A 155 21.81 -0.37 6.88
C ARG A 155 20.33 -0.72 6.90
N LYS A 156 19.80 -0.87 8.11
CA LYS A 156 18.37 -1.03 8.32
C LYS A 156 17.60 0.21 7.85
N PHE A 157 16.39 -0.03 7.39
CA PHE A 157 15.39 0.99 7.12
C PHE A 157 15.01 1.74 8.40
N MET A 158 14.82 3.05 8.31
CA MET A 158 14.56 3.96 9.43
C MET A 158 13.31 4.81 9.18
N PRO A 159 12.66 5.36 10.22
CA PRO A 159 11.55 6.30 10.04
C PRO A 159 11.88 7.49 9.12
N SER A 160 13.14 7.95 9.12
CA SER A 160 13.59 9.01 8.20
C SER A 160 13.52 8.62 6.72
N ASP A 161 13.67 7.33 6.41
CA ASP A 161 13.56 6.80 5.05
C ASP A 161 12.11 6.77 4.59
N THR A 162 11.20 6.32 5.46
CA THR A 162 9.75 6.41 5.28
C THR A 162 9.32 7.84 4.99
N LEU A 163 9.78 8.82 5.78
CA LEU A 163 9.48 10.24 5.56
C LEU A 163 10.01 10.76 4.22
N ALA A 164 11.21 10.34 3.81
CA ALA A 164 11.80 10.73 2.53
C ALA A 164 11.00 10.14 1.35
N LEU A 165 10.65 8.87 1.42
CA LEU A 165 9.82 8.19 0.41
C LEU A 165 8.41 8.80 0.34
N HIS A 166 7.82 9.12 1.49
CA HIS A 166 6.52 9.77 1.55
C HIS A 166 6.51 11.13 0.85
N ARG A 167 7.52 11.97 1.07
CA ARG A 167 7.64 13.27 0.40
C ARG A 167 7.69 13.12 -1.12
N GLN A 168 8.40 12.10 -1.62
CA GLN A 168 8.48 11.82 -3.06
C GLN A 168 7.13 11.33 -3.60
N ALA A 169 6.50 10.35 -2.94
CA ALA A 169 5.22 9.79 -3.32
C ALA A 169 4.10 10.83 -3.30
N ARG A 170 4.03 11.66 -2.26
CA ARG A 170 3.06 12.77 -2.12
C ARG A 170 3.24 13.80 -3.23
N ALA A 171 4.48 14.20 -3.53
CA ALA A 171 4.75 15.15 -4.60
C ALA A 171 4.35 14.61 -5.98
N TRP A 172 4.66 13.33 -6.24
CA TRP A 172 4.25 12.64 -7.47
C TRP A 172 2.72 12.55 -7.58
N LEU A 173 2.03 12.11 -6.52
CA LEU A 173 0.56 12.04 -6.49
C LEU A 173 -0.07 13.41 -6.74
N ALA A 174 0.41 14.46 -6.07
CA ALA A 174 -0.08 15.81 -6.27
C ALA A 174 0.05 16.26 -7.73
N ALA A 175 1.20 15.97 -8.36
CA ALA A 175 1.44 16.30 -9.76
C ALA A 175 0.53 15.51 -10.71
N GLU A 176 0.35 14.20 -10.50
CA GLU A 176 -0.51 13.36 -11.35
C GLU A 176 -2.00 13.68 -11.19
N ILE A 177 -2.48 13.92 -9.97
CA ILE A 177 -3.87 14.29 -9.69
C ILE A 177 -4.20 15.63 -10.37
N ALA A 178 -3.28 16.59 -10.36
CA ALA A 178 -3.46 17.90 -10.99
C ALA A 178 -3.56 17.84 -12.53
N LYS A 179 -3.08 16.76 -13.17
CA LYS A 179 -3.25 16.58 -14.62
C LYS A 179 -4.74 16.36 -14.94
N PRO A 180 -5.33 17.13 -15.87
CA PRO A 180 -6.70 16.91 -16.31
C PRO A 180 -6.88 15.50 -16.87
N PHE A 181 -7.99 14.85 -16.49
CA PHE A 181 -8.36 13.54 -16.99
C PHE A 181 -9.88 13.47 -17.14
N GLY A 182 -10.36 13.10 -18.32
CA GLY A 182 -11.80 13.10 -18.62
C GLY A 182 -12.58 11.95 -17.95
N GLY A 183 -11.88 10.88 -17.58
CA GLY A 183 -12.45 9.73 -16.88
C GLY A 183 -12.36 9.84 -15.35
N LYS A 184 -12.66 8.73 -14.66
CA LYS A 184 -12.54 8.62 -13.20
C LYS A 184 -11.08 8.50 -12.77
N THR A 185 -10.64 9.32 -11.82
CA THR A 185 -9.33 9.16 -11.18
C THR A 185 -9.48 8.30 -9.93
N ILE A 186 -8.77 7.17 -9.90
CA ILE A 186 -8.65 6.28 -8.75
C ILE A 186 -7.23 6.44 -8.21
N VAL A 187 -7.09 6.52 -6.89
CA VAL A 187 -5.79 6.49 -6.21
C VAL A 187 -5.70 5.22 -5.38
N VAL A 188 -4.56 4.55 -5.42
CA VAL A 188 -4.28 3.37 -4.61
C VAL A 188 -3.00 3.62 -3.83
N THR A 189 -3.09 3.52 -2.52
CA THR A 189 -1.93 3.54 -1.63
C THR A 189 -1.91 2.31 -0.74
N HIS A 190 -0.78 2.01 -0.10
CA HIS A 190 -0.82 1.02 0.97
C HIS A 190 -1.13 1.71 2.30
N HIS A 191 -0.31 2.71 2.67
CA HIS A 191 -0.53 3.52 3.87
C HIS A 191 -1.76 4.40 3.70
N ALA A 192 -2.50 4.62 4.79
CA ALA A 192 -3.79 5.28 4.74
C ALA A 192 -3.63 6.81 4.54
N PRO A 193 -4.46 7.45 3.69
CA PRO A 193 -4.27 8.84 3.27
C PRO A 193 -5.03 9.86 4.12
N HIS A 194 -5.79 9.42 5.12
CA HIS A 194 -6.70 10.28 5.85
C HIS A 194 -6.95 9.78 7.27
N ARG A 195 -7.13 10.71 8.21
CA ARG A 195 -7.34 10.42 9.64
C ARG A 195 -8.61 9.63 9.94
N ASP A 196 -9.59 9.66 9.04
CA ASP A 196 -10.85 8.92 9.22
C ASP A 196 -10.67 7.41 9.02
N SER A 197 -9.52 6.98 8.49
CA SER A 197 -9.05 5.58 8.50
C SER A 197 -8.37 5.20 9.82
N LEU A 198 -8.48 6.00 10.89
CA LEU A 198 -7.96 5.68 12.22
C LEU A 198 -9.05 5.02 13.06
N ALA A 199 -8.84 3.76 13.44
CA ALA A 199 -9.77 3.08 14.33
C ALA A 199 -9.81 3.79 15.71
N PRO A 200 -10.99 4.03 16.32
CA PRO A 200 -11.09 4.80 17.56
C PRO A 200 -10.23 4.28 18.73
N ARG A 201 -9.97 2.96 18.78
CA ARG A 201 -9.11 2.33 19.79
C ARG A 201 -7.64 2.77 19.74
N PHE A 202 -7.20 3.32 18.62
CA PHE A 202 -5.84 3.81 18.40
C PHE A 202 -5.74 5.34 18.35
N ALA A 203 -6.82 6.06 18.69
CA ALA A 203 -6.92 7.52 18.56
C ALA A 203 -5.84 8.32 19.32
N ASN A 204 -5.20 7.73 20.33
CA ASN A 204 -4.12 8.35 21.11
C ASN A 204 -2.79 7.59 21.00
N ASP A 205 -2.70 6.62 20.09
CA ASP A 205 -1.48 5.84 19.89
C ASP A 205 -0.61 6.51 18.83
N LEU A 206 0.50 7.13 19.27
CA LEU A 206 1.45 7.81 18.38
C LEU A 206 2.01 6.90 17.27
N VAL A 207 2.06 5.58 17.49
CA VAL A 207 2.51 4.62 16.47
C VAL A 207 1.57 4.68 15.26
N SER A 208 0.30 5.08 15.42
CA SER A 208 -0.66 5.27 14.31
C SER A 208 -0.17 6.21 13.21
N ALA A 209 0.72 7.17 13.55
CA ALA A 209 1.35 8.06 12.58
C ALA A 209 2.35 7.33 11.65
N GLY A 210 2.80 6.13 12.02
CA GLY A 210 3.54 5.21 11.17
C GLY A 210 2.67 4.49 10.13
N PHE A 211 1.34 4.54 10.26
CA PHE A 211 0.41 3.85 9.34
C PHE A 211 -0.44 4.81 8.49
N ILE A 212 -0.66 6.04 8.97
CA ILE A 212 -1.63 6.99 8.41
C ILE A 212 -0.99 8.38 8.29
N SER A 213 -1.14 8.98 7.12
CA SER A 213 -0.86 10.41 6.89
C SER A 213 -2.16 11.13 6.57
N HIS A 214 -2.46 12.25 7.22
CA HIS A 214 -3.69 13.01 6.94
C HIS A 214 -3.47 14.00 5.80
N LEU A 215 -3.94 13.65 4.59
CA LEU A 215 -3.70 14.41 3.35
C LEU A 215 -4.99 15.05 2.79
N PRO A 216 -5.68 15.94 3.53
CA PRO A 216 -6.94 16.53 3.07
C PRO A 216 -6.78 17.37 1.79
N THR A 217 -5.56 17.83 1.47
CA THR A 217 -5.25 18.54 0.23
C THR A 217 -5.09 17.62 -0.99
N LEU A 218 -5.18 16.30 -0.83
CA LEU A 218 -5.14 15.32 -1.92
C LEU A 218 -6.38 14.42 -1.93
N VAL A 219 -6.95 14.12 -0.76
CA VAL A 219 -8.18 13.32 -0.61
C VAL A 219 -9.39 14.22 -0.84
N HIS A 220 -9.56 14.67 -2.08
CA HIS A 220 -10.72 15.45 -2.53
C HIS A 220 -10.94 15.29 -4.04
N THR A 221 -12.08 15.74 -4.56
CA THR A 221 -12.34 15.80 -6.01
C THR A 221 -11.18 16.48 -6.77
N PRO A 222 -10.65 15.91 -7.87
CA PRO A 222 -11.31 14.98 -8.79
C PRO A 222 -11.07 13.49 -8.49
N VAL A 223 -10.45 13.13 -7.36
CA VAL A 223 -10.29 11.71 -7.01
C VAL A 223 -11.68 11.13 -6.70
N ALA A 224 -12.11 10.14 -7.49
CA ALA A 224 -13.42 9.51 -7.33
C ALA A 224 -13.37 8.43 -6.23
N LEU A 225 -12.24 7.73 -6.15
CA LEU A 225 -12.02 6.63 -5.22
C LEU A 225 -10.56 6.60 -4.77
N TRP A 226 -10.34 6.44 -3.48
CA TRP A 226 -9.04 6.17 -2.87
C TRP A 226 -9.09 4.81 -2.17
N ILE A 227 -8.25 3.87 -2.59
CA ILE A 227 -8.12 2.55 -1.99
C ILE A 227 -6.85 2.51 -1.16
N HIS A 228 -6.91 1.97 0.07
CA HIS A 228 -5.72 1.75 0.91
C HIS A 228 -5.75 0.42 1.67
N GLY A 229 -4.71 0.15 2.48
CA GLY A 229 -4.57 -1.00 3.36
C GLY A 229 -4.00 -0.62 4.75
N HIS A 230 -3.08 -1.45 5.25
CA HIS A 230 -2.15 -1.30 6.38
C HIS A 230 -2.76 -1.20 7.80
N THR A 231 -3.98 -0.66 7.91
CA THR A 231 -4.64 -0.39 9.21
C THR A 231 -5.30 -1.62 9.85
N HIS A 232 -5.42 -2.72 9.10
CA HIS A 232 -6.08 -3.97 9.50
C HIS A 232 -7.51 -3.78 10.07
N THR A 233 -8.12 -2.64 9.75
CA THR A 233 -9.49 -2.27 10.09
C THR A 233 -10.15 -1.82 8.80
N PRO A 234 -11.34 -2.33 8.44
CA PRO A 234 -11.98 -1.95 7.20
C PRO A 234 -12.60 -0.56 7.32
N PHE A 235 -12.53 0.21 6.24
CA PHE A 235 -13.10 1.54 6.12
C PHE A 235 -13.82 1.69 4.79
N ASP A 236 -14.95 2.40 4.79
CA ASP A 236 -15.68 2.83 3.60
C ASP A 236 -16.45 4.10 3.94
N TYR A 237 -15.92 5.25 3.53
CA TYR A 237 -16.47 6.56 3.85
C TYR A 237 -16.21 7.56 2.72
N PHE A 238 -16.76 8.77 2.86
CA PHE A 238 -16.51 9.87 1.93
C PHE A 238 -15.80 11.01 2.65
N ALA A 239 -14.77 11.58 2.00
CA ALA A 239 -14.08 12.79 2.43
C ALA A 239 -13.96 13.74 1.22
N GLU A 240 -14.51 14.95 1.34
CA GLU A 240 -14.42 16.02 0.32
C GLU A 240 -14.72 15.56 -1.13
N GLY A 241 -15.75 14.70 -1.28
CA GLY A 241 -16.20 14.16 -2.57
C GLY A 241 -15.48 12.90 -3.05
N THR A 242 -14.42 12.47 -2.35
CA THR A 242 -13.69 11.22 -2.61
C THR A 242 -14.23 10.11 -1.74
N ARG A 243 -14.56 8.95 -2.32
CA ARG A 243 -14.81 7.73 -1.54
C ARG A 243 -13.48 7.13 -1.12
N VAL A 244 -13.29 6.81 0.16
CA VAL A 244 -12.09 6.15 0.67
C VAL A 244 -12.47 4.76 1.18
N VAL A 245 -11.76 3.73 0.72
CA VAL A 245 -12.08 2.33 1.00
C VAL A 245 -10.82 1.55 1.35
N CYS A 246 -10.90 0.66 2.34
CA CYS A 246 -9.96 -0.45 2.50
C CYS A 246 -10.70 -1.73 2.88
N ASN A 247 -10.16 -2.86 2.44
CA ASN A 247 -10.65 -4.20 2.77
C ASN A 247 -9.46 -5.10 3.17
N PRO A 248 -8.84 -4.81 4.33
CA PRO A 248 -7.65 -5.52 4.78
C PRO A 248 -8.02 -6.89 5.36
N ARG A 249 -7.28 -7.95 5.06
CA ARG A 249 -7.50 -9.25 5.72
C ARG A 249 -6.85 -9.29 7.10
N GLY A 250 -5.62 -8.78 7.21
CA GLY A 250 -4.80 -8.86 8.41
C GLY A 250 -4.37 -10.30 8.72
N TYR A 251 -3.84 -10.52 9.92
CA TYR A 251 -3.26 -11.80 10.32
C TYR A 251 -4.28 -12.83 10.81
N ILE A 252 -3.84 -14.09 10.90
CA ILE A 252 -4.54 -15.15 11.62
C ILE A 252 -3.72 -15.57 12.85
N ASP A 253 -4.30 -15.39 14.04
CA ASP A 253 -3.77 -16.02 15.26
C ASP A 253 -4.08 -17.51 15.21
N ARG A 254 -3.15 -18.30 14.66
CA ARG A 254 -3.26 -19.77 14.57
C ARG A 254 -3.40 -20.47 15.92
N ARG A 255 -2.93 -19.86 17.03
CA ARG A 255 -3.08 -20.46 18.37
C ARG A 255 -4.50 -20.33 18.88
N ARG A 256 -5.19 -19.24 18.52
CA ARG A 256 -6.58 -18.96 18.94
C ARG A 256 -7.61 -19.18 17.85
N MET A 257 -7.18 -19.57 16.65
CA MET A 257 -8.01 -19.70 15.45
C MET A 257 -8.84 -18.44 15.19
N ARG A 258 -8.23 -17.27 15.37
CA ARG A 258 -8.92 -15.98 15.24
C ARG A 258 -8.31 -15.17 14.11
N ILE A 259 -9.15 -14.82 13.14
CA ILE A 259 -8.84 -13.82 12.12
C ILE A 259 -8.82 -12.43 12.76
N GLU A 260 -7.82 -11.63 12.43
CA GLU A 260 -7.64 -10.29 12.98
C GLU A 260 -8.77 -9.36 12.56
N ASN A 261 -9.10 -9.34 11.26
CA ASN A 261 -10.24 -8.61 10.74
C ASN A 261 -11.40 -9.56 10.35
N PRO A 262 -12.41 -9.74 11.22
CA PRO A 262 -13.57 -10.57 10.89
C PRO A 262 -14.52 -9.96 9.85
N ALA A 263 -14.34 -8.68 9.49
CA ALA A 263 -15.14 -7.99 8.49
C ALA A 263 -14.50 -7.98 7.09
N PHE A 264 -13.32 -8.61 6.93
CA PHE A 264 -12.72 -8.84 5.61
C PHE A 264 -13.63 -9.72 4.75
N ALA A 265 -13.71 -9.39 3.46
CA ALA A 265 -14.45 -10.18 2.48
C ALA A 265 -13.63 -10.37 1.21
N TRP A 266 -13.38 -11.61 0.80
CA TRP A 266 -12.67 -11.93 -0.45
C TRP A 266 -13.38 -11.35 -1.67
N ASP A 267 -14.70 -11.28 -1.65
CA ASP A 267 -15.58 -10.82 -2.72
C ASP A 267 -15.98 -9.34 -2.59
N ARG A 268 -15.24 -8.54 -1.81
CA ARG A 268 -15.51 -7.10 -1.68
C ARG A 268 -15.34 -6.38 -3.02
N VAL A 269 -16.47 -5.95 -3.56
CA VAL A 269 -16.56 -5.10 -4.76
C VAL A 269 -17.12 -3.73 -4.40
N VAL A 270 -16.55 -2.68 -4.98
CA VAL A 270 -17.07 -1.31 -4.93
C VAL A 270 -17.38 -0.82 -6.34
N GLU A 271 -18.32 0.11 -6.43
CA GLU A 271 -18.74 0.71 -7.70
C GLU A 271 -18.47 2.22 -7.72
N ILE A 272 -18.04 2.71 -8.89
CA ILE A 272 -17.83 4.13 -9.24
C ILE A 272 -18.31 4.47 -10.64
#